data_AF-A0A7D5PBT7-F1
#
_entry.id   AF-A0A7D5PBT7-F1
#
_cell.length_a   1.000
_cell.length_b   1.000
_cell.length_c   1.000
_cell.angle_alpha   90.00
_cell.angle_beta   90.00
_cell.angle_gamma   90.00
#
_symmetry.space_group_name_H-M   'P 1'
#
loop_
_entity.id
_entity.type
_entity.pdbx_description
1 polymer ?
#
loop_
_entity_poly.entity_id
_entity_poly.type
_entity_poly.pdbx_seq_one_letter_code
_entity_poly.pdbx_strand_id
1 'polypeptide(L)'
;MTLAADTREAVRRHPFLHDALRARVVNYTAVARFLDVEGETDAVVAALRRFADDLPEYERPGDAPPVSMESGLGDGDPADAVLAVGDLALVPDEGSLTAITAGGAADAAALRQVLGRLETAEVSVEAAAAGGGSLVVVVGRRDGPDAVRAVEDALAA
;
A
#
# COMPACT_ATOMS: atom_id res chain seq x y z
N MET A 1 -4.33 -31.76 -4.43
CA MET A 1 -4.94 -30.44 -4.73
C MET A 1 -5.13 -30.35 -6.25
N THR A 2 -5.84 -29.34 -6.76
CA THR A 2 -6.04 -29.17 -8.22
C THR A 2 -5.19 -28.02 -8.74
N LEU A 3 -4.73 -28.09 -9.99
CA LEU A 3 -3.97 -27.01 -10.65
C LEU A 3 -4.63 -25.63 -10.45
N ALA A 4 -5.95 -25.58 -10.56
CA ALA A 4 -6.70 -24.33 -10.39
C ALA A 4 -6.65 -23.81 -8.94
N ALA A 5 -6.70 -24.70 -7.94
CA ALA A 5 -6.55 -24.31 -6.54
C ALA A 5 -5.12 -23.83 -6.26
N ASP A 6 -4.12 -24.54 -6.76
CA ASP A 6 -2.70 -24.21 -6.58
C ASP A 6 -2.35 -22.89 -7.27
N THR A 7 -2.89 -22.64 -8.48
CA THR A 7 -2.75 -21.35 -9.19
C THR A 7 -3.34 -20.18 -8.39
N ARG A 8 -4.55 -20.35 -7.82
CA ARG A 8 -5.19 -19.29 -7.00
C ARG A 8 -4.37 -18.98 -5.76
N GLU A 9 -3.89 -20.02 -5.10
CA GLU A 9 -3.07 -19.90 -3.91
C GLU A 9 -1.73 -19.21 -4.23
N ALA A 10 -1.11 -19.55 -5.37
CA ALA A 10 0.10 -18.88 -5.84
C ALA A 10 -0.14 -17.38 -6.08
N VAL A 11 -1.24 -16.99 -6.74
CA VAL A 11 -1.60 -15.56 -6.91
C VAL A 11 -1.75 -14.85 -5.56
N ARG A 12 -2.39 -15.47 -4.56
CA ARG A 12 -2.63 -14.86 -3.24
C ARG A 12 -1.35 -14.56 -2.47
N ARG A 13 -0.26 -15.29 -2.73
CA ARG A 13 1.07 -14.99 -2.17
C ARG A 13 1.71 -13.75 -2.77
N HIS A 14 1.13 -13.20 -3.85
CA HIS A 14 1.62 -12.03 -4.56
C HIS A 14 0.51 -10.97 -4.67
N PRO A 15 0.30 -10.13 -3.64
CA PRO A 15 -0.78 -9.14 -3.63
C PRO A 15 -0.82 -8.21 -4.86
N PHE A 16 0.33 -7.86 -5.43
CA PHE A 16 0.39 -7.05 -6.66
C PHE A 16 -0.24 -7.76 -7.87
N LEU A 17 -0.11 -9.08 -7.99
CA LEU A 17 -0.76 -9.85 -9.05
C LEU A 17 -2.25 -9.95 -8.83
N HIS A 18 -2.68 -10.11 -7.58
CA HIS A 18 -4.09 -10.13 -7.24
C HIS A 18 -4.78 -8.83 -7.68
N ASP A 19 -4.18 -7.68 -7.36
CA ASP A 19 -4.71 -6.38 -7.79
C ASP A 19 -4.67 -6.18 -9.30
N ALA A 20 -3.57 -6.58 -9.95
CA ALA A 20 -3.44 -6.47 -11.40
C ALA A 20 -4.45 -7.37 -12.15
N LEU A 21 -4.79 -8.54 -11.59
CA LEU A 21 -5.85 -9.41 -12.10
C LEU A 21 -7.23 -8.76 -11.96
N ARG A 22 -7.54 -8.18 -10.79
CA ARG A 22 -8.78 -7.42 -10.57
C ARG A 22 -8.91 -6.25 -11.56
N ALA A 23 -7.80 -5.57 -11.83
CA ALA A 23 -7.74 -4.45 -12.77
C ALA A 23 -7.68 -4.87 -14.25
N ARG A 24 -7.60 -6.17 -14.54
CA ARG A 24 -7.52 -6.73 -15.91
C ARG A 24 -6.34 -6.22 -16.75
N VAL A 25 -5.23 -5.84 -16.11
CA VAL A 25 -4.04 -5.28 -16.77
C VAL A 25 -2.90 -6.28 -16.97
N VAL A 26 -3.12 -7.57 -16.68
CA VAL A 26 -2.05 -8.59 -16.75
C VAL A 26 -1.97 -9.31 -18.10
N ASN A 27 -0.74 -9.69 -18.47
CA ASN A 27 -0.49 -10.74 -19.45
C ASN A 27 -0.50 -12.10 -18.75
N TYR A 28 -1.55 -12.89 -18.93
CA TYR A 28 -1.71 -14.19 -18.27
C TYR A 28 -0.56 -15.17 -18.52
N THR A 29 0.04 -15.17 -19.71
CA THR A 29 1.18 -16.05 -20.02
C THR A 29 2.43 -15.63 -19.23
N ALA A 30 2.65 -14.32 -19.06
CA ALA A 30 3.73 -13.83 -18.22
C ALA A 30 3.51 -14.18 -16.74
N VAL A 31 2.28 -14.03 -16.25
CA VAL A 31 1.90 -14.42 -14.89
C VAL A 31 2.09 -15.92 -14.67
N ALA A 32 1.65 -16.77 -15.60
CA ALA A 32 1.82 -18.21 -15.49
C ALA A 32 3.30 -18.63 -15.38
N ARG A 33 4.19 -17.98 -16.14
CA ARG A 33 5.65 -18.20 -16.04
C ARG A 33 6.24 -17.70 -14.73
N PHE A 34 5.75 -16.56 -14.21
CA PHE A 34 6.19 -16.01 -12.94
C PHE A 34 5.79 -16.89 -11.75
N LEU A 35 4.57 -17.44 -11.76
CA LEU A 35 4.05 -18.25 -10.66
C LEU A 35 4.69 -19.64 -10.58
N ASP A 36 5.24 -20.15 -11.69
CA ASP A 36 5.94 -21.44 -11.78
C ASP A 36 5.18 -22.61 -11.11
N VAL A 37 3.85 -22.65 -11.33
CA VAL A 37 3.00 -23.71 -10.80
C VAL A 37 3.16 -24.97 -11.63
N GLU A 38 3.28 -26.13 -10.98
CA GLU A 38 3.39 -27.43 -11.63
C GLU A 38 2.22 -27.68 -12.59
N GLY A 39 2.51 -27.76 -13.89
CA GLY A 39 1.53 -28.01 -14.94
C GLY A 39 1.89 -27.36 -16.28
N GLU A 40 1.06 -27.60 -17.29
CA GLU A 40 1.21 -26.92 -18.57
C GLU A 40 0.86 -25.43 -18.44
N THR A 41 1.69 -24.55 -18.99
CA THR A 41 1.48 -23.09 -18.94
C THR A 41 0.08 -22.68 -19.43
N ASP A 42 -0.43 -23.31 -20.50
CA ASP A 42 -1.76 -22.99 -21.03
C ASP A 42 -2.89 -23.39 -20.07
N ALA A 43 -2.72 -24.47 -19.30
CA ALA A 43 -3.66 -24.86 -18.26
C ALA A 43 -3.64 -23.87 -17.08
N VAL A 44 -2.47 -23.37 -16.70
CA VAL A 44 -2.33 -22.29 -15.69
C VAL A 44 -2.96 -20.99 -16.19
N VAL A 45 -2.73 -20.61 -17.44
CA VAL A 45 -3.37 -19.44 -18.08
C VAL A 45 -4.90 -19.56 -18.05
N ALA A 46 -5.45 -20.73 -18.37
CA ALA A 46 -6.89 -20.97 -18.30
C ALA A 46 -7.42 -20.84 -16.86
N ALA A 47 -6.69 -21.37 -15.88
CA ALA A 47 -7.03 -21.21 -14.46
C ALA A 47 -6.98 -19.75 -14.00
N LEU A 48 -5.97 -18.99 -14.43
CA LEU A 48 -5.83 -17.56 -14.12
C LEU A 48 -6.98 -16.73 -14.68
N ARG A 49 -7.38 -16.96 -15.94
CA ARG A 49 -8.53 -16.27 -16.56
C ARG A 49 -9.81 -16.52 -15.78
N ARG A 50 -10.09 -17.79 -15.47
CA ARG A 50 -11.26 -18.16 -14.67
C ARG A 50 -11.22 -17.49 -13.29
N PHE A 51 -10.06 -17.47 -12.65
CA PHE A 51 -9.94 -16.80 -11.36
C PHE A 51 -10.16 -15.28 -11.47
N ALA A 52 -9.60 -14.62 -12.48
CA ALA A 52 -9.83 -13.20 -12.73
C ALA A 52 -11.31 -12.87 -12.97
N ASP A 53 -12.06 -13.77 -13.61
CA ASP A 53 -13.51 -13.64 -13.80
C ASP A 53 -14.31 -13.78 -12.50
N ASP A 54 -13.78 -14.50 -11.51
CA ASP A 54 -14.40 -14.68 -10.19
C ASP A 54 -14.04 -13.53 -9.21
N LEU A 55 -13.09 -12.65 -9.56
CA LEU A 55 -12.61 -11.59 -8.67
C LEU A 55 -13.50 -10.33 -8.73
N PRO A 56 -13.68 -9.61 -7.61
CA PRO A 56 -14.34 -8.31 -7.63
C PRO A 56 -13.54 -7.31 -8.44
N GLU A 57 -14.23 -6.36 -9.08
CA GLU A 57 -13.59 -5.29 -9.84
C GLU A 57 -12.59 -4.52 -8.96
N TYR A 58 -11.52 -4.05 -9.58
CA TYR A 58 -10.53 -3.24 -8.87
C TYR A 58 -11.13 -1.87 -8.55
N GLU A 59 -11.15 -1.54 -7.26
CA GLU A 59 -11.57 -0.24 -6.76
C GLU A 59 -10.39 0.39 -6.01
N ARG A 60 -10.16 1.68 -6.26
CA ARG A 60 -9.22 2.47 -5.47
C ARG A 60 -9.92 2.91 -4.18
N PRO A 61 -9.38 2.59 -2.99
CA PRO A 61 -9.79 3.20 -1.74
C PRO A 61 -9.55 4.70 -1.79
N GLY A 62 -10.52 5.49 -1.35
CA GLY A 62 -10.36 6.92 -1.16
C GLY A 62 -11.66 7.68 -1.36
N ASP A 63 -11.86 8.71 -0.54
CA ASP A 63 -12.88 9.74 -0.74
C ASP A 63 -12.19 11.13 -0.81
N ALA A 64 -10.95 11.17 -1.29
CA ALA A 64 -10.08 12.35 -1.27
C ALA A 64 -10.06 13.05 0.12
N PRO A 65 -9.68 12.34 1.20
CA PRO A 65 -9.59 12.91 2.53
C PRO A 65 -8.61 14.09 2.56
N PRO A 66 -8.83 15.09 3.44
CA PRO A 66 -7.87 16.15 3.64
C PRO A 66 -6.53 15.57 4.12
N VAL A 67 -5.45 16.03 3.49
CA VAL A 67 -4.08 15.68 3.83
C VAL A 67 -3.42 16.88 4.51
N SER A 68 -2.71 16.64 5.61
CA SER A 68 -1.92 17.66 6.30
C SER A 68 -0.48 17.20 6.51
N MET A 69 0.41 18.17 6.61
CA MET A 69 1.85 17.97 6.80
C MET A 69 2.30 18.68 8.07
N GLU A 70 3.04 17.97 8.91
CA GLU A 70 3.67 18.49 10.12
C GLU A 70 5.16 18.15 10.08
N SER A 71 6.02 19.15 10.27
CA SER A 71 7.48 18.98 10.21
C SER A 71 8.09 19.19 11.58
N GLY A 72 9.29 18.63 11.78
CA GLY A 72 10.04 18.82 13.03
C GLY A 72 9.94 17.62 13.97
N LEU A 73 9.51 16.45 13.49
CA LEU A 73 9.37 15.28 14.33
C LEU A 73 10.75 14.69 14.70
N GLY A 74 10.89 14.29 15.96
CA GLY A 74 12.07 13.59 16.49
C GLY A 74 11.70 12.62 17.62
N ASP A 75 12.69 11.89 18.10
CA ASP A 75 12.51 10.91 19.17
C ASP A 75 12.19 11.59 20.51
N GLY A 76 11.22 11.08 21.27
CA GLY A 76 10.73 11.73 22.49
C GLY A 76 9.84 10.84 23.36
N ASP A 77 9.01 11.47 24.21
CA ASP A 77 8.08 10.74 25.09
C ASP A 77 6.91 10.14 24.27
N PRO A 78 6.65 8.82 24.36
CA PRO A 78 5.50 8.19 23.71
C PRO A 78 4.14 8.81 24.06
N ALA A 79 4.00 9.46 25.22
CA ALA A 79 2.75 10.12 25.62
C ALA A 79 2.41 11.35 24.75
N ASP A 80 3.42 11.99 24.17
CA ASP A 80 3.30 13.19 23.34
C ASP A 80 3.50 12.90 21.85
N ALA A 81 3.70 11.63 21.49
CA ALA A 81 4.06 11.22 20.14
C ALA A 81 2.87 11.23 19.17
N VAL A 82 3.12 11.75 17.97
CA VAL A 82 2.21 11.63 16.81
C VAL A 82 2.16 10.18 16.32
N LEU A 83 3.29 9.47 16.38
CA LEU A 83 3.40 8.06 16.05
C LEU A 83 4.34 7.38 17.03
N ALA A 84 3.92 6.26 17.59
CA ALA A 84 4.77 5.38 18.40
C ALA A 84 4.65 3.92 17.93
N VAL A 85 5.79 3.26 17.72
CA VAL A 85 5.87 1.84 17.34
C VAL A 85 7.07 1.19 18.03
N GLY A 86 6.79 0.28 18.97
CA GLY A 86 7.84 -0.29 19.81
C GLY A 86 8.51 0.80 20.65
N ASP A 87 9.83 0.92 20.51
CA ASP A 87 10.62 1.94 21.21
C ASP A 87 10.72 3.27 20.45
N LEU A 88 10.23 3.35 19.20
CA LEU A 88 10.21 4.59 18.43
C LEU A 88 9.01 5.44 18.86
N ALA A 89 9.24 6.70 19.26
CA ALA A 89 8.20 7.67 19.57
C ALA A 89 8.51 9.02 18.92
N LEU A 90 7.70 9.43 17.95
CA LEU A 90 7.95 10.63 17.15
C LEU A 90 7.09 11.81 17.63
N VAL A 91 7.75 12.76 18.28
CA VAL A 91 7.17 13.95 18.90
C VAL A 91 7.47 15.20 18.05
N PRO A 92 6.52 16.14 17.90
CA PRO A 92 6.75 17.42 17.22
C PRO A 92 7.87 18.24 17.87
N ASP A 93 8.50 19.11 17.09
CA ASP A 93 9.59 20.02 17.50
C ASP A 93 10.88 19.37 18.06
N GLU A 94 10.97 18.03 18.11
CA GLU A 94 12.13 17.29 18.63
C GLU A 94 13.12 16.82 17.54
N GLY A 95 12.89 17.15 16.26
CA GLY A 95 13.76 16.66 15.19
C GLY A 95 13.55 17.26 13.81
N SER A 96 13.76 16.44 12.78
CA SER A 96 13.76 16.87 11.38
C SER A 96 12.83 16.06 10.47
N LEU A 97 12.13 15.06 11.01
CA LEU A 97 11.22 14.25 10.22
C LEU A 97 9.92 15.04 9.94
N THR A 98 9.18 14.56 8.95
CA THR A 98 7.94 15.17 8.50
C THR A 98 6.84 14.11 8.49
N ALA A 99 5.76 14.33 9.24
CA ALA A 99 4.56 13.50 9.22
C ALA A 99 3.56 14.03 8.19
N ILE A 100 3.03 13.12 7.37
CA ILE A 100 1.89 13.35 6.49
C ILE A 100 0.72 12.56 7.05
N THR A 101 -0.38 13.25 7.38
CA THR A 101 -1.58 12.65 7.96
C THR A 101 -2.77 12.84 7.03
N ALA A 102 -3.59 11.80 6.88
CA ALA A 102 -4.85 11.88 6.17
C ALA A 102 -5.97 11.30 7.05
N GLY A 103 -7.11 11.98 7.13
CA GLY A 103 -8.22 11.59 8.02
C GLY A 103 -9.59 11.61 7.34
N GLY A 104 -10.59 10.96 7.95
CA GLY A 104 -11.99 11.04 7.53
C GLY A 104 -12.59 9.75 6.98
N ALA A 105 -11.75 8.77 6.62
CA ALA A 105 -12.11 7.39 6.31
C ALA A 105 -10.87 6.51 6.03
N ALA A 106 -9.68 6.95 6.45
CA ALA A 106 -8.45 6.25 6.10
C ALA A 106 -8.31 4.98 6.96
N ASP A 107 -8.19 3.83 6.28
CA ASP A 107 -8.03 2.52 6.89
C ASP A 107 -6.69 1.87 6.48
N ALA A 108 -6.49 0.61 6.87
CA ALA A 108 -5.27 -0.12 6.52
C ALA A 108 -5.13 -0.35 5.00
N ALA A 109 -6.22 -0.41 4.24
CA ALA A 109 -6.18 -0.56 2.79
C ALA A 109 -5.71 0.75 2.12
N ALA A 110 -6.20 1.90 2.62
CA ALA A 110 -5.71 3.21 2.22
C ALA A 110 -4.20 3.36 2.52
N LEU A 111 -3.75 2.93 3.71
CA LEU A 111 -2.33 2.96 4.05
C LEU A 111 -1.49 2.09 3.10
N ARG A 112 -1.95 0.89 2.75
CA ARG A 112 -1.27 0.04 1.77
C ARG A 112 -1.07 0.75 0.43
N GLN A 113 -2.09 1.48 -0.03
CA GLN A 113 -1.99 2.24 -1.29
C GLN A 113 -1.01 3.38 -1.20
N VAL A 114 -1.06 4.15 -0.11
CA VAL A 114 -0.11 5.23 0.17
C VAL A 114 1.32 4.69 0.16
N LEU A 115 1.60 3.59 0.86
CA LEU A 115 2.94 3.01 0.91
C LEU A 115 3.45 2.58 -0.47
N GLY A 116 2.61 1.92 -1.29
CA GLY A 116 2.99 1.56 -2.66
C GLY A 116 3.20 2.78 -3.57
N ARG A 117 2.40 3.83 -3.39
CA ARG A 117 2.56 5.09 -4.15
C ARG A 117 3.81 5.86 -3.75
N LEU A 118 4.20 5.84 -2.48
CA LEU A 118 5.45 6.44 -1.99
C LEU A 118 6.67 5.67 -2.47
N GLU A 119 6.63 4.33 -2.45
CA GLU A 119 7.70 3.48 -3.00
C GLU A 119 7.97 3.82 -4.48
N THR A 120 6.91 3.90 -5.28
CA THR A 120 7.01 4.28 -6.71
C THR A 120 7.34 5.75 -6.95
N ALA A 121 7.22 6.60 -5.93
CA ALA A 121 7.69 7.99 -5.94
C ALA A 121 9.16 8.13 -5.52
N GLU A 122 9.83 7.04 -5.15
CA GLU A 122 11.17 7.04 -4.54
C GLU A 122 11.23 7.81 -3.21
N VAL A 123 10.12 7.87 -2.47
CA VAL A 123 10.03 8.48 -1.15
C VAL A 123 10.23 7.42 -0.06
N SER A 124 11.27 7.58 0.75
CA SER A 124 11.56 6.66 1.85
C SER A 124 10.66 6.94 3.05
N VAL A 125 9.98 5.90 3.54
CA VAL A 125 9.11 5.98 4.72
C VAL A 125 9.89 5.51 5.95
N GLU A 126 9.96 6.37 6.96
CA GLU A 126 10.58 6.10 8.26
C GLU A 126 9.65 5.28 9.14
N ALA A 127 8.37 5.71 9.22
CA ALA A 127 7.35 5.04 10.00
C ALA A 127 5.96 5.29 9.41
N ALA A 128 5.02 4.38 9.67
CA ALA A 128 3.64 4.55 9.22
C ALA A 128 2.65 3.84 10.14
N ALA A 129 1.45 4.38 10.23
CA ALA A 129 0.35 3.80 11.00
C ALA A 129 -1.00 4.16 10.39
N ALA A 130 -2.01 3.33 10.66
CA ALA A 130 -3.41 3.61 10.38
C ALA A 130 -4.28 3.15 11.55
N GLY A 131 -5.28 3.97 11.90
CA GLY A 131 -6.18 3.72 13.02
C GLY A 131 -7.12 4.90 13.26
N GLY A 132 -8.27 4.64 13.87
CA GLY A 132 -9.23 5.71 14.21
C GLY A 132 -9.79 6.49 13.01
N GLY A 133 -9.76 5.92 11.79
CA GLY A 133 -10.19 6.60 10.56
C GLY A 133 -9.15 7.55 9.96
N SER A 134 -7.90 7.47 10.44
CA SER A 134 -6.76 8.25 9.96
C SER A 134 -5.56 7.36 9.64
N LEU A 135 -4.69 7.85 8.77
CA LEU A 135 -3.36 7.31 8.57
C LEU A 135 -2.30 8.39 8.78
N VAL A 136 -1.09 7.95 9.07
CA VAL A 136 0.11 8.78 9.13
C VAL A 136 1.26 8.03 8.45
N VAL A 137 2.05 8.77 7.68
CA VAL A 137 3.35 8.33 7.18
C VAL A 137 4.38 9.38 7.54
N VAL A 138 5.54 8.95 8.01
CA VAL A 138 6.66 9.82 8.37
C VAL A 138 7.79 9.63 7.36
N VAL A 139 8.32 10.74 6.86
CA VAL A 139 9.36 10.78 5.84
C VAL A 139 10.48 11.75 6.26
N GLY A 140 11.58 11.74 5.53
CA GLY A 140 12.63 12.74 5.70
C GLY A 140 12.16 14.14 5.31
N ARG A 141 12.72 15.18 5.96
CA ARG A 141 12.35 16.59 5.74
C ARG A 141 12.27 17.00 4.26
N ARG A 142 13.21 16.49 3.46
CA ARG A 142 13.37 16.86 2.04
C ARG A 142 12.28 16.25 1.17
N ASP A 143 11.71 15.13 1.60
CA ASP A 143 10.72 14.38 0.85
C ASP A 143 9.30 14.87 1.13
N GLY A 144 9.09 15.70 2.18
CA GLY A 144 7.78 16.18 2.60
C GLY A 144 6.87 16.70 1.47
N PRO A 145 7.34 17.63 0.61
CA PRO A 145 6.53 18.12 -0.51
C PRO A 145 6.10 17.04 -1.52
N ASP A 146 6.96 16.06 -1.81
CA ASP A 146 6.66 15.00 -2.76
C ASP A 146 5.81 13.89 -2.10
N ALA A 147 6.01 13.66 -0.80
CA ALA A 147 5.19 12.77 0.00
C ALA A 147 3.73 13.23 0.07
N VAL A 148 3.47 14.53 0.30
CA VAL A 148 2.10 15.07 0.30
C VAL A 148 1.40 14.79 -1.03
N ARG A 149 2.04 15.14 -2.15
CA ARG A 149 1.47 14.92 -3.49
C ARG A 149 1.20 13.44 -3.74
N ALA A 150 2.14 12.57 -3.37
CA ALA A 150 1.99 11.14 -3.52
C ALA A 150 0.83 10.58 -2.67
N VAL A 151 0.63 11.08 -1.44
CA VAL A 151 -0.48 10.70 -0.57
C VAL A 151 -1.82 11.19 -1.14
N GLU A 152 -1.89 12.44 -1.60
CA GLU A 152 -3.09 12.99 -2.26
C GLU A 152 -3.43 12.19 -3.53
N ASP A 153 -2.45 11.91 -4.39
CA ASP A 153 -2.62 11.10 -5.60
C ASP A 153 -3.13 9.69 -5.30
N ALA A 154 -2.62 9.08 -4.21
CA ALA A 154 -3.01 7.73 -3.81
C ALA A 154 -4.46 7.66 -3.31
N LEU A 155 -4.95 8.73 -2.69
CA LEU A 155 -6.26 8.78 -2.03
C LEU A 155 -7.34 9.51 -2.85
N ALA A 156 -6.96 10.09 -3.99
CA ALA A 156 -7.89 10.57 -5.01
C ALA A 156 -8.45 9.35 -5.77
N ALA A 157 -9.70 9.01 -5.51
CA ALA A 157 -10.45 7.96 -6.19
C ALA A 157 -10.53 8.17 -7.71
#